data_AF-A0A9E5ES49-F1
#
_entry.id   AF-A0A9E5ES49-F1
#
_cell.length_a   1.000
_cell.length_b   1.000
_cell.length_c   1.000
_cell.angle_alpha   90.00
_cell.angle_beta   90.00
_cell.angle_gamma   90.00
#
_symmetry.space_group_name_H-M   'P 1'
#
loop_
_entity.id
_entity.type
_entity.pdbx_description
1 polymer ?
#
loop_
_entity_poly.entity_id
_entity_poly.type
_entity_poly.pdbx_seq_one_letter_code
_entity_poly.pdbx_strand_id
1 'polypeptide(L)'
;MKTCNRYVILSHDHPTPHFDFMLEKEGILETWRLNLLPGTSPFLAEKIHDHRLEYLDYEGPVSNDRGFVKRMDKGTYKIIADTESFFIVHLSGGKYQGQINFDRMGAETLLGSFMTDTQ
;
A
#
# COMPACT_ATOMS: atom_id res chain seq x y z
N MET A 1 8.98 -19.60 12.54
CA MET A 1 9.29 -18.16 12.47
C MET A 1 8.07 -17.48 11.86
N LYS A 2 7.45 -16.49 12.52
CA LYS A 2 6.38 -15.72 11.86
C LYS A 2 7.07 -14.92 10.74
N THR A 3 6.77 -15.25 9.50
CA THR A 3 7.21 -14.45 8.35
C THR A 3 6.56 -13.08 8.50
N CYS A 4 7.38 -12.03 8.66
CA CYS A 4 6.88 -10.67 8.51
C CYS A 4 6.58 -10.49 7.02
N ASN A 5 5.31 -10.30 6.67
CA ASN A 5 4.90 -10.06 5.29
C ASN A 5 5.49 -8.73 4.80
N ARG A 6 5.77 -8.63 3.50
CA ARG A 6 6.37 -7.43 2.90
C ARG A 6 5.33 -6.48 2.35
N TYR A 7 5.69 -5.19 2.28
CA TYR A 7 4.92 -4.20 1.54
C TYR A 7 5.81 -3.39 0.61
N VAL A 8 5.18 -2.78 -0.39
CA VAL A 8 5.80 -1.76 -1.23
C VAL A 8 4.81 -0.63 -1.49
N ILE A 9 5.31 0.59 -1.62
CA ILE A 9 4.58 1.72 -2.19
C ILE A 9 5.30 2.12 -3.47
N LEU A 10 4.59 2.08 -4.59
CA LEU A 10 5.10 2.53 -5.89
C LEU A 10 4.39 3.82 -6.28
N SER A 11 5.08 4.79 -6.87
CA SER A 11 4.46 5.84 -7.68
C SER A 11 4.24 5.30 -9.08
N HIS A 12 3.08 5.56 -9.66
CA HIS A 12 2.71 5.14 -11.00
C HIS A 12 2.15 6.33 -11.78
N ASP A 13 2.68 6.60 -12.97
CA ASP A 13 2.36 7.80 -13.75
C ASP A 13 1.18 7.65 -14.74
N HIS A 14 0.51 6.49 -14.78
CA HIS A 14 -0.55 6.17 -15.74
C HIS A 14 -1.78 5.50 -15.11
N PRO A 15 -3.03 5.82 -15.52
CA PRO A 15 -3.40 6.80 -16.56
C PRO A 15 -3.26 8.24 -16.08
N THR A 16 -3.23 8.43 -14.77
CA THR A 16 -2.88 9.67 -14.08
C THR A 16 -1.90 9.34 -12.96
N PRO A 17 -1.04 10.29 -12.54
CA PRO A 17 -0.15 10.06 -11.41
C PRO A 17 -0.90 9.65 -10.14
N HIS A 18 -0.49 8.55 -9.55
CA HIS A 18 -1.01 8.01 -8.30
C HIS A 18 0.06 7.17 -7.60
N PHE A 19 -0.31 6.53 -6.49
CA PHE A 19 0.54 5.57 -5.80
C PHE A 19 -0.16 4.24 -5.66
N ASP A 20 0.57 3.13 -5.74
CA ASP A 20 0.07 1.81 -5.42
C ASP A 20 0.67 1.34 -4.11
N PHE A 21 -0.20 1.07 -3.13
CA PHE A 21 0.15 0.44 -1.88
C PHE A 21 -0.16 -1.05 -1.96
N MET A 22 0.87 -1.88 -1.80
CA MET A 22 0.79 -3.32 -2.03
C MET A 22 1.24 -4.08 -0.79
N LEU A 23 0.42 -5.06 -0.38
CA LEU A 23 0.67 -5.94 0.75
C LEU A 23 0.80 -7.39 0.30
N GLU A 24 1.92 -8.04 0.63
CA GLU A 24 2.13 -9.46 0.38
C GLU A 24 1.23 -10.33 1.26
N LYS A 25 0.31 -11.06 0.65
CA LYS A 25 -0.58 -11.98 1.35
C LYS A 25 -0.87 -13.19 0.48
N GLU A 26 -0.70 -14.39 1.03
CA GLU A 26 -1.09 -15.65 0.36
C GLU A 26 -0.55 -15.83 -1.08
N GLY A 27 0.68 -15.34 -1.35
CA GLY A 27 1.33 -15.50 -2.65
C GLY A 27 0.96 -14.46 -3.71
N ILE A 28 0.15 -13.46 -3.34
CA ILE A 28 -0.18 -12.30 -4.18
C ILE A 28 0.19 -10.99 -3.47
N LEU A 29 0.06 -9.88 -4.19
CA LEU A 29 0.02 -8.54 -3.63
C LEU A 29 -1.40 -8.02 -3.65
N GLU A 30 -1.99 -7.89 -2.47
CA GLU A 30 -3.21 -7.11 -2.32
C GLU A 30 -2.88 -5.64 -2.55
N THR A 31 -3.53 -5.02 -3.55
CA THR A 31 -3.16 -3.68 -4.02
C THR A 31 -4.28 -2.67 -3.86
N TRP A 32 -3.92 -1.50 -3.34
CA TRP A 32 -4.77 -0.31 -3.33
C TRP A 32 -4.09 0.86 -4.04
N ARG A 33 -4.83 1.53 -4.92
CA ARG A 33 -4.45 2.81 -5.49
C ARG A 33 -4.70 3.91 -4.46
N LEU A 34 -3.65 4.65 -4.08
CA LEU A 34 -3.73 5.82 -3.24
C LEU A 34 -3.74 7.10 -4.07
N ASN A 35 -4.63 8.04 -3.73
CA ASN A 35 -4.62 9.38 -4.32
C ASN A 35 -3.50 10.28 -3.77
N LEU A 36 -3.02 9.98 -2.57
CA LEU A 36 -1.95 10.68 -1.86
C LEU A 36 -1.07 9.66 -1.11
N LEU A 37 0.17 10.02 -0.84
CA LEU A 37 1.05 9.20 0.01
C LEU A 37 0.57 9.19 1.47
N PRO A 38 0.86 8.14 2.26
CA PRO A 38 0.37 8.03 3.65
C PRO A 38 0.70 9.23 4.55
N GLY A 39 1.82 9.91 4.30
CA GLY A 39 2.24 11.10 5.07
C GLY A 39 1.35 12.33 4.90
N THR A 40 0.38 12.31 3.98
CA THR A 40 -0.61 13.38 3.78
C THR A 40 -1.99 12.82 4.12
N SER A 41 -2.36 12.93 5.41
CA SER A 41 -3.64 12.41 5.91
C SER A 41 -4.74 13.49 5.90
N PRO A 42 -6.01 13.12 5.62
CA PRO A 42 -6.44 11.80 5.17
C PRO A 42 -6.13 11.56 3.68
N PHE A 43 -6.11 10.30 3.26
CA PHE A 43 -5.96 9.89 1.87
C PHE A 43 -6.98 8.79 1.52
N LEU A 44 -7.32 8.65 0.25
CA LEU A 44 -8.19 7.60 -0.26
C LEU A 44 -7.35 6.43 -0.75
N ALA A 45 -7.81 5.22 -0.49
CA ALA A 45 -7.25 3.98 -1.04
C ALA A 45 -8.35 3.17 -1.72
N GLU A 46 -8.25 2.98 -3.03
CA GLU A 46 -9.19 2.20 -3.83
C GLU A 46 -8.58 0.83 -4.13
N LYS A 47 -9.26 -0.24 -3.75
CA LYS A 47 -8.82 -1.61 -4.04
C LYS A 47 -8.84 -1.83 -5.55
N ILE A 48 -7.73 -2.36 -6.07
CA ILE A 48 -7.60 -2.74 -7.48
C ILE A 48 -7.18 -4.21 -7.59
N HIS A 49 -7.04 -4.69 -8.83
CA HIS A 49 -6.60 -6.06 -9.06
C HIS A 49 -5.30 -6.37 -8.32
N ASP A 50 -5.24 -7.58 -7.76
CA ASP A 50 -4.04 -8.06 -7.10
C ASP A 50 -2.87 -8.13 -8.08
N HIS A 51 -1.68 -7.84 -7.56
CA HIS A 51 -0.44 -7.83 -8.33
C HIS A 51 0.41 -9.06 -8.00
N ARG A 52 1.35 -9.36 -8.89
CA ARG A 52 2.30 -10.46 -8.70
C ARG A 52 3.42 -10.02 -7.76
N LEU A 53 4.00 -10.97 -7.02
CA LEU A 53 5.03 -10.72 -6.02
C LEU A 53 6.28 -10.02 -6.57
N GLU A 54 6.57 -10.12 -7.86
CA GLU A 54 7.73 -9.46 -8.49
C GLU A 54 7.65 -7.93 -8.35
N TYR A 55 6.46 -7.35 -8.21
CA TYR A 55 6.29 -5.91 -7.99
C TYR A 55 6.81 -5.42 -6.64
N LEU A 56 7.12 -6.33 -5.69
CA LEU A 56 7.81 -5.96 -4.46
C LEU A 56 9.21 -5.41 -4.72
N ASP A 57 9.86 -5.82 -5.81
CA ASP A 57 11.21 -5.41 -6.16
C ASP A 57 11.32 -4.75 -7.54
N TYR A 58 10.28 -4.79 -8.36
CA TYR A 58 10.26 -4.16 -9.68
C TYR A 58 10.17 -2.63 -9.65
N GLU A 59 10.96 -1.98 -10.52
CA GLU A 59 10.85 -0.58 -10.90
C GLU A 59 11.12 -0.49 -12.41
N GLY A 60 10.38 0.38 -13.12
CA GLY A 60 10.52 0.51 -14.57
C GLY A 60 9.19 0.53 -15.33
N PRO A 61 9.23 0.30 -16.66
CA PRO A 61 8.08 0.41 -17.55
C PRO A 61 7.06 -0.71 -17.34
N VAL A 62 5.79 -0.35 -17.17
CA VAL A 62 4.69 -1.30 -17.11
C VAL A 62 4.25 -1.67 -18.53
N SER A 63 4.03 -2.97 -18.76
CA SER A 63 3.65 -3.50 -20.07
C SER A 63 2.43 -2.80 -20.69
N ASN A 64 2.36 -2.81 -22.03
CA ASN A 64 1.28 -2.21 -22.83
C ASN A 64 1.18 -0.68 -22.66
N ASP A 65 2.32 0.00 -22.60
CA ASP A 65 2.42 1.47 -22.48
C ASP A 65 1.63 2.03 -21.29
N ARG A 66 1.48 1.24 -20.22
CA ARG A 66 0.76 1.64 -19.01
C ARG A 66 1.67 2.43 -18.08
N GLY A 67 2.59 3.23 -18.58
CA GLY A 67 3.46 4.10 -17.78
C GLY A 67 4.63 3.42 -17.07
N PHE A 68 5.19 4.08 -16.07
CA PHE A 68 6.35 3.67 -15.29
C PHE A 68 6.02 3.61 -13.79
N VAL A 69 6.59 2.62 -13.11
CA VAL A 69 6.54 2.53 -11.65
C VAL A 69 7.91 2.81 -11.04
N LYS A 70 7.92 3.58 -9.95
CA LYS A 70 9.10 3.86 -9.14
C LYS A 70 8.78 3.68 -7.67
N ARG A 71 9.71 3.14 -6.90
CA ARG A 71 9.50 2.86 -5.49
C ARG A 71 9.56 4.11 -4.64
N MET A 72 8.55 4.28 -3.78
CA MET A 72 8.45 5.34 -2.80
C MET A 72 8.86 4.86 -1.41
N ASP A 73 8.53 3.63 -1.06
CA ASP A 73 8.98 2.96 0.16
C ASP A 73 8.84 1.44 0.02
N LYS A 74 9.55 0.68 0.85
CA LYS A 74 9.33 -0.74 1.05
C LYS A 74 9.73 -1.17 2.45
N GLY A 75 9.18 -2.29 2.90
CA GLY A 75 9.54 -2.84 4.19
C GLY A 75 8.71 -4.06 4.54
N THR A 76 8.53 -4.27 5.84
CA THR A 76 7.61 -5.29 6.35
C THR A 76 6.39 -4.64 6.97
N TYR A 77 5.30 -5.39 7.05
CA TYR A 77 4.10 -4.93 7.73
C TYR A 77 3.53 -6.00 8.66
N LYS A 78 2.64 -5.56 9.55
CA LYS A 78 1.81 -6.44 10.39
C LYS A 78 0.38 -5.94 10.35
N ILE A 79 -0.57 -6.86 10.17
CA ILE A 79 -1.99 -6.57 10.40
C ILE A 79 -2.19 -6.48 11.91
N ILE A 80 -2.70 -5.34 12.37
CA ILE A 80 -3.04 -5.09 13.78
C ILE A 80 -4.51 -5.44 14.02
N ALA A 81 -5.38 -5.05 13.08
CA ALA A 81 -6.79 -5.39 13.09
C ALA A 81 -7.34 -5.42 11.66
N ASP A 82 -8.24 -6.34 11.38
CA ASP A 82 -9.00 -6.40 10.12
C ASP A 82 -10.43 -6.78 10.47
N THR A 83 -11.34 -5.85 10.25
CA THR A 83 -12.75 -5.97 10.60
C THR A 83 -13.62 -5.52 9.43
N GLU A 84 -14.93 -5.68 9.55
CA GLU A 84 -15.89 -5.19 8.55
C GLU A 84 -15.93 -3.66 8.44
N SER A 85 -15.50 -2.92 9.47
CA SER A 85 -15.54 -1.45 9.48
C SER A 85 -14.19 -0.80 9.24
N PHE A 86 -13.10 -1.44 9.66
CA PHE A 86 -11.76 -0.86 9.57
C PHE A 86 -10.67 -1.91 9.42
N PHE A 87 -9.54 -1.47 8.88
CA PHE A 87 -8.33 -2.24 8.66
C PHE A 87 -7.11 -1.43 9.13
N ILE A 88 -6.30 -2.01 10.02
CA ILE A 88 -5.12 -1.35 10.60
C ILE A 88 -3.88 -2.16 10.29
N VAL A 89 -2.89 -1.51 9.70
CA VAL A 89 -1.57 -2.08 9.42
C VAL A 89 -0.48 -1.25 10.07
N HIS A 90 0.47 -1.93 10.70
CA HIS A 90 1.73 -1.32 11.11
C HIS A 90 2.78 -1.54 10.03
N LEU A 91 3.42 -0.47 9.59
CA LEU A 91 4.50 -0.47 8.61
C LEU A 91 5.84 -0.32 9.31
N SER A 92 6.81 -1.10 8.85
CA SER A 92 8.21 -1.02 9.24
C SER A 92 9.06 -0.93 7.96
N GLY A 93 9.13 0.27 7.37
CA GLY A 93 10.00 0.56 6.23
C GLY A 93 10.92 1.74 6.46
N GLY A 94 11.52 2.23 5.37
CA GLY A 94 12.51 3.32 5.43
C GLY A 94 11.85 4.68 5.65
N LYS A 95 10.75 4.94 4.93
CA LYS A 95 10.00 6.20 5.00
C LYS A 95 8.82 6.14 5.96
N TYR A 96 8.13 5.01 6.03
CA TYR A 96 6.95 4.84 6.87
C TYR A 96 7.23 3.84 7.99
N GLN A 97 7.31 4.35 9.22
CA GLN A 97 7.39 3.59 10.47
C GLN A 97 6.23 4.03 11.36
N GLY A 98 5.19 3.20 11.46
CA GLY A 98 3.94 3.61 12.11
C GLY A 98 2.72 2.86 11.62
N GLN A 99 1.54 3.29 12.06
CA GLN A 99 0.26 2.67 11.70
C GLN A 99 -0.46 3.44 10.60
N ILE A 100 -0.99 2.71 9.62
CA ILE A 100 -2.08 3.20 8.78
C ILE A 100 -3.39 2.64 9.30
N ASN A 101 -4.34 3.53 9.61
CA ASN A 101 -5.72 3.19 9.89
C ASN A 101 -6.55 3.44 8.63
N PHE A 102 -7.27 2.43 8.18
CA PHE A 102 -8.20 2.50 7.06
C PHE A 102 -9.63 2.31 7.55
N ASP A 103 -10.49 3.31 7.38
CA ASP A 103 -11.94 3.16 7.53
C ASP A 103 -12.55 2.67 6.21
N ARG A 104 -13.39 1.63 6.25
CA ARG A 104 -14.02 1.05 5.05
C ARG A 104 -15.22 1.89 4.62
N MET A 105 -15.10 2.60 3.50
CA MET A 105 -16.10 3.47 2.91
C MET A 105 -16.85 2.78 1.76
N GLY A 106 -17.39 1.59 2.02
CA GLY A 106 -18.03 0.72 1.02
C GLY A 106 -17.20 -0.53 0.73
N ALA A 107 -17.47 -1.17 -0.42
CA ALA A 107 -16.84 -2.45 -0.75
C ALA A 107 -15.33 -2.32 -1.05
N GLU A 108 -14.94 -1.34 -1.86
CA GLU A 108 -13.57 -1.24 -2.42
C GLU A 108 -12.80 0.02 -1.98
N THR A 109 -13.46 0.95 -1.28
CA THR A 109 -12.86 2.26 -0.92
C THR A 109 -12.51 2.31 0.56
N LEU A 110 -11.31 2.77 0.87
CA LEU A 110 -10.84 3.04 2.23
C LEU A 110 -10.47 4.51 2.41
N LEU A 111 -10.72 5.06 3.60
CA LEU A 111 -10.19 6.34 4.05
C LEU A 111 -9.01 6.08 4.99
N GLY A 112 -7.80 6.39 4.53
CA GLY A 112 -6.55 6.18 5.24
C GLY A 112 -6.09 7.38 6.07
N SER A 113 -5.52 7.10 7.23
CA SER A 113 -4.72 8.05 8.02
C SER A 113 -3.45 7.38 8.53
N PHE A 114 -2.33 8.10 8.55
CA PHE A 114 -1.05 7.59 9.02
C PHE A 114 -0.64 8.24 10.34
N MET A 115 -0.25 7.41 11.30
CA MET A 115 0.32 7.83 12.57
C MET A 115 1.73 7.26 12.68
N THR A 116 2.73 8.12 12.80
CA THR A 116 4.11 7.68 13.05
C THR A 116 4.19 7.00 14.42
N ASP A 117 5.09 6.03 14.56
CA ASP A 117 5.46 5.55 15.88
C ASP A 117 6.00 6.75 16.70
N THR A 118 5.42 7.00 17.88
CA THR A 118 6.01 7.95 18.84
C THR A 118 7.30 7.35 19.38
N GLN A 119 8.38 8.12 19.32
CA GLN A 119 9.60 7.84 20.07
C GLN A 119 9.35 7.93 21.58
#